data_AF-A0A7K4FWG6-F1
#
_entry.id   AF-A0A7K4FWG6-F1
#
_cell.length_a   1.000
_cell.length_b   1.000
_cell.length_c   1.000
_cell.angle_alpha   90.00
_cell.angle_beta   90.00
_cell.angle_gamma   90.00
#
_symmetry.space_group_name_H-M   'P 1'
#
loop_
_entity.id
_entity.type
_entity.pdbx_description
1 polymer ?
#
loop_
_entity_poly.entity_id
_entity_poly.type
_entity_poly.pdbx_seq_one_letter_code
_entity_poly.pdbx_strand_id
1 'polypeptide(L)'
;MGGKRKKRTKIIRPKPKLPKTFECPKCGKIAIDITFKDIDENDDSGRKIKLAKIKCGNCGLYAEIEVPKVFDEANAYGKFIDGYYNGTLEIKDTHEEEINDSNEDEREDKQLHSAT
;
A
#
# COMPACT_ATOMS: atom_id res chain seq x y z
N MET A 1 8.47 31.08 -57.10
CA MET A 1 7.43 30.21 -56.48
C MET A 1 8.05 29.44 -55.32
N GLY A 2 7.32 29.28 -54.21
CA GLY A 2 7.65 28.28 -53.17
C GLY A 2 8.04 28.84 -51.80
N GLY A 3 7.09 29.44 -51.07
CA GLY A 3 7.29 29.73 -49.64
C GLY A 3 7.34 28.44 -48.82
N LYS A 4 8.38 28.26 -47.99
CA LYS A 4 8.52 27.12 -47.06
C LYS A 4 7.30 27.05 -46.13
N ARG A 5 6.47 26.02 -46.29
CA ARG A 5 5.35 25.73 -45.37
C ARG A 5 5.90 25.51 -43.96
N LYS A 6 5.65 26.45 -43.05
CA LYS A 6 5.91 26.27 -41.61
C LYS A 6 5.05 25.10 -41.13
N LYS A 7 5.68 23.96 -40.80
CA LYS A 7 5.01 22.82 -40.16
C LYS A 7 4.45 23.33 -38.82
N ARG A 8 3.13 23.31 -38.65
CA ARG A 8 2.50 23.60 -37.35
C ARG A 8 3.03 22.58 -36.33
N THR A 9 3.71 23.05 -35.29
CA THR A 9 4.06 22.23 -34.14
C THR A 9 2.76 21.78 -33.49
N LYS A 10 2.47 20.48 -33.53
CA LYS A 10 1.34 19.92 -32.77
C LYS A 10 1.64 20.13 -31.29
N ILE A 11 0.75 20.85 -30.61
CA ILE A 11 0.82 21.00 -29.16
C ILE A 11 0.37 19.66 -28.56
N ILE A 12 1.35 18.84 -28.16
CA ILE A 12 1.08 17.55 -27.50
C ILE A 12 0.73 17.86 -26.05
N ARG A 13 -0.53 17.63 -25.66
CA ARG A 13 -0.94 17.71 -24.26
C ARG A 13 -0.56 16.39 -23.57
N PRO A 14 0.22 16.41 -22.48
CA PRO A 14 0.53 15.19 -21.75
C PRO A 14 -0.76 14.59 -21.17
N LYS A 15 -0.85 13.26 -21.16
CA LYS A 15 -1.96 12.56 -20.51
C LYS A 15 -1.87 12.77 -19.00
N PRO A 16 -3.00 12.94 -18.29
CA PRO A 16 -3.00 13.02 -16.84
C PRO A 16 -2.42 11.75 -16.23
N LYS A 17 -1.64 11.90 -15.16
CA LYS A 17 -1.08 10.79 -14.39
C LYS A 17 -1.92 10.61 -13.14
N LEU A 18 -2.08 9.35 -12.72
CA LEU A 18 -2.68 9.03 -11.43
C LEU A 18 -1.81 9.61 -10.30
N PRO A 19 -2.44 10.08 -9.20
CA PRO A 19 -1.70 10.55 -8.04
C PRO A 19 -0.89 9.41 -7.43
N LYS A 20 0.31 9.75 -6.96
CA LYS A 20 1.27 8.81 -6.34
C LYS A 20 1.32 8.93 -4.81
N THR A 21 0.65 9.95 -4.28
CA THR A 21 0.69 10.33 -2.87
C THR A 21 -0.65 10.02 -2.24
N PHE A 22 -0.63 9.29 -1.11
CA PHE A 22 -1.84 8.84 -0.41
C PHE A 22 -1.93 9.42 1.01
N GLU A 23 -3.14 9.41 1.56
CA GLU A 23 -3.45 9.86 2.92
C GLU A 23 -2.99 8.85 3.97
N CYS A 24 -2.46 9.33 5.09
CA CYS A 24 -2.04 8.47 6.18
C CYS A 24 -3.18 8.24 7.19
N PRO A 25 -3.52 6.98 7.56
CA PRO A 25 -4.58 6.71 8.53
C PRO A 25 -4.22 7.16 9.96
N LYS A 26 -2.94 7.17 10.34
CA LYS A 26 -2.48 7.57 11.69
C LYS A 26 -2.45 9.08 11.91
N CYS A 27 -2.04 9.86 10.89
CA CYS A 27 -1.81 11.30 11.04
C CYS A 27 -2.63 12.20 10.10
N GLY A 28 -3.42 11.63 9.19
CA GLY A 28 -4.31 12.34 8.27
C GLY A 28 -3.60 13.17 7.18
N LYS A 29 -2.26 13.16 7.11
CA LYS A 29 -1.51 13.90 6.10
C LYS A 29 -1.30 13.07 4.82
N ILE A 30 -1.30 13.74 3.67
CA ILE A 30 -0.95 13.16 2.37
C ILE A 30 0.58 13.02 2.30
N ALA A 31 1.10 11.91 2.82
CA ALA A 31 2.54 11.69 2.99
C ALA A 31 2.95 10.21 2.88
N ILE A 32 2.10 9.36 2.32
CA ILE A 32 2.43 7.95 2.07
C ILE A 32 3.06 7.79 0.69
N ASP A 33 4.25 7.21 0.68
CA ASP A 33 4.98 6.79 -0.50
C ASP A 33 5.04 5.26 -0.57
N ILE A 34 4.71 4.71 -1.74
CA ILE A 34 4.68 3.26 -1.99
C ILE A 34 5.77 2.93 -3.01
N THR A 35 6.65 2.01 -2.63
CA THR A 35 7.74 1.53 -3.50
C THR A 35 7.63 0.02 -3.67
N PHE A 36 7.65 -0.44 -4.92
CA PHE A 36 7.62 -1.86 -5.22
C PHE A 36 9.03 -2.39 -5.41
N LYS A 37 9.33 -3.53 -4.78
CA LYS A 37 10.47 -4.38 -5.09
C LYS A 37 9.93 -5.68 -5.68
N ASP A 38 10.35 -5.98 -6.90
CA ASP A 38 9.99 -7.25 -7.52
C ASP A 38 10.75 -8.36 -6.78
N ILE A 39 10.02 -9.35 -6.27
CA ILE A 39 10.61 -10.63 -5.88
C ILE A 39 10.26 -11.59 -7.01
N ASP A 40 11.27 -12.17 -7.66
CA ASP A 40 11.04 -13.22 -8.66
C ASP A 40 10.78 -14.58 -7.99
N GLU A 41 10.01 -14.58 -6.90
CA GLU A 41 9.49 -15.78 -6.27
C GLU A 41 8.14 -16.10 -6.91
N ASN A 42 8.09 -17.26 -7.55
CA ASN A 42 6.84 -17.83 -7.99
C ASN A 42 6.26 -18.56 -6.79
N ASP A 43 5.09 -18.15 -6.32
CA ASP A 43 4.25 -19.07 -5.54
C ASP A 43 4.09 -20.37 -6.33
N ASP A 44 3.78 -21.49 -5.65
CA ASP A 44 3.51 -22.81 -6.27
C ASP A 44 2.44 -22.75 -7.39
N SER A 45 1.70 -21.64 -7.48
CA SER A 45 0.71 -21.32 -8.51
C SER A 45 1.24 -20.54 -9.73
N GLY A 46 2.55 -20.29 -9.85
CA GLY A 46 3.18 -19.61 -10.99
C GLY A 46 2.91 -18.10 -11.10
N ARG A 47 2.49 -17.46 -9.99
CA ARG A 47 2.18 -16.02 -9.97
C ARG A 47 3.38 -15.23 -9.49
N LYS A 48 3.72 -14.16 -10.20
CA LYS A 48 4.79 -13.23 -9.81
C LYS A 48 4.32 -12.32 -8.69
N ILE A 49 5.02 -12.35 -7.57
CA ILE A 49 4.77 -11.52 -6.39
C ILE A 49 5.70 -10.30 -6.43
N LYS A 50 5.35 -9.26 -5.68
CA LYS A 50 6.19 -8.09 -5.41
C LYS A 50 6.04 -7.70 -3.95
N LEU A 51 7.10 -7.20 -3.34
CA LEU A 51 7.04 -6.51 -2.05
C LEU A 51 6.69 -5.05 -2.26
N ALA A 52 5.55 -4.63 -1.73
CA ALA A 52 5.19 -3.24 -1.56
C ALA A 52 5.73 -2.74 -0.21
N LYS A 53 6.66 -1.78 -0.26
CA LYS A 53 7.14 -1.05 0.92
C LYS A 53 6.40 0.27 1.00
N ILE A 54 5.69 0.47 2.10
CA ILE A 54 4.84 1.63 2.35
C ILE A 54 5.51 2.44 3.46
N LYS A 55 5.78 3.72 3.19
CA LYS A 55 6.42 4.63 4.14
C LYS A 55 5.59 5.89 4.30
N CYS A 56 5.33 6.32 5.53
CA CYS A 56 4.80 7.64 5.79
C CYS A 56 5.91 8.61 6.20
N GLY A 57 6.08 9.70 5.44
CA GLY A 57 7.10 10.72 5.73
C GLY A 57 6.82 11.60 6.96
N ASN A 58 5.62 11.56 7.53
CA ASN A 58 5.24 12.43 8.66
C ASN A 58 5.27 11.74 10.03
N CYS A 59 4.77 10.51 10.13
CA CYS A 59 4.67 9.78 11.40
C CYS A 59 5.63 8.59 11.51
N GLY A 60 6.39 8.30 10.44
CA GLY A 60 7.37 7.19 10.45
C GLY A 60 6.77 5.80 10.23
N LEU A 61 5.47 5.69 9.94
CA LEU A 61 4.84 4.39 9.64
C LEU A 61 5.60 3.65 8.53
N TYR A 62 5.95 2.41 8.83
CA TYR A 62 6.57 1.51 7.88
C TYR A 62 5.83 0.18 7.85
N ALA A 63 5.46 -0.26 6.65
CA ALA A 63 4.86 -1.56 6.43
C ALA A 63 5.43 -2.21 5.15
N GLU A 64 5.57 -3.53 5.19
CA GLU A 64 5.94 -4.35 4.04
C GLU A 64 4.79 -5.33 3.76
N ILE A 65 4.30 -5.35 2.51
CA ILE A 65 3.18 -6.20 2.11
C ILE A 65 3.54 -6.90 0.81
N GLU A 66 3.30 -8.20 0.75
CA GLU A 66 3.39 -8.98 -0.49
C GLU A 66 2.11 -8.80 -1.32
N VAL A 67 2.30 -8.34 -2.56
CA VAL A 67 1.19 -8.11 -3.49
C VAL A 67 1.50 -8.71 -4.86
N PRO A 68 0.48 -9.17 -5.60
CA PRO A 68 0.67 -9.64 -6.97
C PRO A 68 1.23 -8.54 -7.89
N LYS A 69 2.02 -8.91 -8.89
CA LYS A 69 2.61 -7.97 -9.89
C LYS A 69 1.59 -7.11 -10.65
N VAL A 70 0.33 -7.50 -10.70
CA VAL A 70 -0.77 -6.78 -11.37
C VAL A 70 -1.26 -5.58 -10.54
N PHE A 71 -0.87 -5.48 -9.27
CA PHE A 71 -1.32 -4.41 -8.38
C PHE A 71 -0.60 -3.09 -8.67
N ASP A 72 -1.39 -2.04 -8.79
CA ASP A 72 -0.91 -0.65 -8.82
C ASP A 72 -0.74 -0.08 -7.40
N GLU A 73 -0.14 1.11 -7.30
CA GLU A 73 0.06 1.86 -6.06
C GLU A 73 -1.26 2.02 -5.27
N ALA A 74 -2.36 2.35 -5.94
CA ALA A 74 -3.68 2.49 -5.31
C ALA A 74 -4.23 1.17 -4.75
N ASN A 75 -3.98 0.05 -5.43
CA ASN A 75 -4.45 -1.26 -4.98
C ASN A 75 -3.64 -1.74 -3.75
N ALA A 76 -2.33 -1.42 -3.71
CA ALA A 76 -1.48 -1.69 -2.56
C ALA A 76 -1.91 -0.84 -1.35
N TYR A 77 -2.26 0.42 -1.58
CA TYR A 77 -2.79 1.31 -0.53
C TYR A 77 -4.10 0.81 0.07
N GLY A 78 -5.05 0.33 -0.75
CA GLY A 78 -6.30 -0.24 -0.25
C GLY A 78 -6.06 -1.43 0.68
N LYS A 79 -5.24 -2.40 0.24
CA LYS A 79 -4.84 -3.54 1.09
C LYS A 79 -4.16 -3.11 2.38
N PHE A 80 -3.35 -2.06 2.34
CA PHE A 80 -2.70 -1.51 3.53
C PHE A 80 -3.72 -0.92 4.51
N ILE A 81 -4.69 -0.13 4.03
CA ILE A 81 -5.74 0.43 4.90
C ILE A 81 -6.53 -0.70 5.57
N ASP A 82 -6.95 -1.68 4.79
CA ASP A 82 -7.71 -2.82 5.31
C ASP A 82 -6.89 -3.55 6.38
N GLY A 83 -5.61 -3.83 6.10
CA GLY A 83 -4.71 -4.47 7.07
C GLY A 83 -4.40 -3.60 8.30
N TYR A 84 -4.37 -2.27 8.15
CA TYR A 84 -4.15 -1.33 9.25
C TYR A 84 -5.33 -1.31 10.21
N TYR A 85 -6.57 -1.25 9.69
CA TYR A 85 -7.77 -1.29 10.52
C TYR A 85 -8.05 -2.68 11.11
N ASN A 86 -7.66 -3.74 10.42
CA ASN A 86 -7.76 -5.11 10.95
C ASN A 86 -6.71 -5.40 12.03
N GLY A 87 -5.69 -4.55 12.22
CA GLY A 87 -4.63 -4.76 13.20
C GLY A 87 -3.68 -5.91 12.86
N THR A 88 -3.70 -6.41 11.62
CA THR A 88 -2.92 -7.59 11.20
C THR A 88 -1.55 -7.24 10.64
N LEU A 89 -1.22 -5.96 10.49
CA LEU A 89 0.06 -5.51 9.90
C LEU A 89 1.08 -5.19 10.98
N GLU A 90 2.31 -5.72 10.80
CA GLU A 90 3.48 -5.33 11.59
C GLU A 90 3.88 -3.89 11.24
N ILE A 91 3.33 -2.95 11.99
CA ILE A 91 3.70 -1.54 11.89
C ILE A 91 4.98 -1.34 12.68
N LYS A 92 6.08 -1.04 11.98
CA LYS A 92 7.32 -0.61 12.64
C LYS A 92 7.25 0.90 12.79
N ASP A 93 6.81 1.36 13.94
CA ASP A 93 6.94 2.76 14.33
C ASP A 93 8.40 2.98 14.77
N THR A 94 9.15 3.80 14.05
CA THR A 94 10.55 4.12 14.37
C THR A 94 10.71 5.01 15.62
N HIS A 95 9.75 4.98 16.55
CA HIS A 95 9.77 5.80 17.77
C HIS A 95 9.37 5.09 19.07
N GLU A 96 9.19 3.77 19.08
CA GLU A 96 8.95 3.01 20.31
C GLU A 96 9.75 1.69 20.28
N GLU A 97 11.07 1.81 20.45
CA GLU A 97 11.77 0.79 21.25
C GLU A 97 11.34 1.03 22.70
N GLU A 98 10.92 -0.04 23.36
CA GLU A 98 10.43 -0.10 24.75
C GLU A 98 8.97 0.34 24.95
N ILE A 99 8.04 -0.62 24.88
CA ILE A 99 7.11 -1.00 25.97
C ILE A 99 6.16 -2.11 25.47
N ASN A 100 6.24 -3.27 26.16
CA ASN A 100 5.22 -4.32 26.31
C ASN A 100 4.94 -5.19 25.05
N ASP A 101 5.55 -6.37 24.90
CA ASP A 101 5.32 -7.57 25.72
C ASP A 101 3.89 -7.68 26.27
N SER A 102 3.23 -8.80 26.00
CA SER A 102 1.86 -9.20 26.35
C SER A 102 0.73 -8.58 25.51
N ASN A 103 0.18 -9.39 24.59
CA ASN A 103 -1.19 -9.90 24.68
C ASN A 103 -1.41 -10.94 23.57
N GLU A 104 -1.03 -12.18 23.88
CA GLU A 104 -1.86 -13.33 23.53
C GLU A 104 -3.25 -13.07 24.13
N ASP A 105 -4.32 -13.26 23.37
CA ASP A 105 -5.35 -14.22 23.75
C ASP A 105 -6.55 -14.23 22.79
N GLU A 106 -6.88 -15.46 22.48
CA GLU A 106 -7.97 -16.01 21.72
C GLU A 106 -9.35 -15.48 22.15
N ARG A 107 -10.30 -15.48 21.21
CA ARG A 107 -11.74 -15.55 21.52
C ARG A 107 -12.48 -16.40 20.47
N GLU A 108 -12.46 -17.71 20.67
CA GLU A 108 -13.60 -18.55 20.35
C GLU A 108 -14.74 -18.34 21.38
N ASP A 109 -15.90 -18.91 21.07
CA ASP A 109 -17.07 -19.14 21.93
C ASP A 109 -18.22 -18.14 21.89
N LYS A 110 -19.11 -18.35 20.91
CA LYS A 110 -20.55 -18.15 21.08
C LYS A 110 -21.35 -19.25 20.39
N GLN A 111 -21.82 -20.24 21.17
CA GLN A 111 -23.00 -21.09 20.94
C GLN A 111 -23.01 -22.14 22.08
N LEU A 112 -24.06 -22.45 22.84
CA LEU A 112 -25.47 -22.12 22.89
C LEU A 112 -25.91 -22.30 24.36
N HIS A 113 -26.76 -21.43 24.89
CA HIS A 113 -27.69 -21.80 25.96
C HIS A 113 -29.09 -21.51 25.44
N SER A 114 -29.71 -22.55 24.89
CA SER A 114 -31.16 -22.67 24.77
C SER A 114 -31.54 -24.14 24.83
N ALA A 115 -32.60 -24.42 25.60
CA ALA A 115 -33.17 -25.73 25.94
C ALA A 115 -32.36 -26.52 27.00
N THR A 116 -32.90 -26.96 28.13
CA THR A 116 -34.29 -27.24 28.54
C THR A 116 -34.39 -27.17 30.06
#